data_AF-A0A2A4VZZ3-F1
#
_entry.id   AF-A0A2A4VZZ3-F1
#
_cell.length_a   1.000
_cell.length_b   1.000
_cell.length_c   1.000
_cell.angle_alpha   90.00
_cell.angle_beta   90.00
_cell.angle_gamma   90.00
#
_symmetry.space_group_name_H-M   'P 1'
#
loop_
_entity.id
_entity.type
_entity.pdbx_description
1 polymer ?
#
loop_
_entity_poly.entity_id
_entity_poly.type
_entity_poly.pdbx_seq_one_letter_code
_entity_poly.pdbx_strand_id
1 'polypeptide(L)'
;MFFASLVIASSLLVQSFSGTGTAAAKPLGKAVLEETTGHHFQIFEFVGRPPHTWEHAELMVSGYMHEGVPGQLAKIPTADVHYFLLGNFPLVGTVNMWFGLTAICRDGTAFEWVDGTALVATPFRAWSDGAQRKISRGCRAGASSFKRFPVYYNSSKFGMRWEAANARTDVRYMIVEFVPLKKEENEAESKAVVKDDEASKSGTQ
;
A
#
# COMPACT_ATOMS: atom_id res chain seq x y z
N MET A 1 20.15 -37.52 19.20
CA MET A 1 19.53 -36.66 18.16
C MET A 1 18.84 -35.51 18.86
N PHE A 2 19.49 -34.35 18.94
CA PHE A 2 18.92 -33.13 19.53
C PHE A 2 18.37 -32.25 18.40
N PHE A 3 17.07 -32.00 18.40
CA PHE A 3 16.44 -31.02 17.53
C PHE A 3 16.70 -29.62 18.10
N ALA A 4 17.51 -28.83 17.39
CA ALA A 4 17.71 -27.42 17.68
C ALA A 4 16.45 -26.65 17.24
N SER A 5 15.67 -26.16 18.22
CA SER A 5 14.55 -25.25 17.98
C SER A 5 15.07 -23.84 17.71
N LEU A 6 14.89 -23.37 16.48
CA LEU A 6 15.20 -22.01 16.07
C LEU A 6 14.10 -21.07 16.60
N VAL A 7 14.44 -20.26 17.60
CA VAL A 7 13.57 -19.19 18.12
C VAL A 7 13.68 -18.00 17.17
N ILE A 8 12.67 -17.79 16.32
CA ILE A 8 12.56 -16.55 15.53
C ILE A 8 12.02 -15.47 16.47
N ALA A 9 12.93 -14.63 16.96
CA ALA A 9 12.59 -13.44 17.72
C ALA A 9 11.86 -12.45 16.80
N SER A 10 10.56 -12.27 17.03
CA SER A 10 9.81 -11.18 16.41
C SER A 10 10.27 -9.85 17.02
N SER A 11 11.16 -9.16 16.32
CA SER A 11 11.60 -7.82 16.67
C SER A 11 10.43 -6.85 16.58
N LEU A 12 9.84 -6.50 17.73
CA LEU A 12 8.94 -5.37 17.87
C LEU A 12 9.76 -4.10 17.68
N LEU A 13 9.65 -3.48 16.50
CA LEU A 13 10.20 -2.15 16.26
C LEU A 13 9.61 -1.16 17.26
N VAL A 14 10.49 -0.49 17.98
CA VAL A 14 10.18 0.60 18.91
C VAL A 14 9.46 1.70 18.12
N GLN A 15 8.17 1.88 18.40
CA GLN A 15 7.44 3.05 17.94
C GLN A 15 8.05 4.27 18.62
N SER A 16 8.76 5.10 17.87
CA SER A 16 9.17 6.43 18.30
C SER A 16 7.90 7.25 18.53
N PHE A 17 7.41 7.25 19.77
CA PHE A 17 6.40 8.17 20.23
C PHE A 17 7.00 9.58 20.13
N SER A 18 6.65 10.32 19.06
CA SER A 18 6.78 11.77 19.11
C SER A 18 5.92 12.25 20.28
N GLY A 19 6.54 12.97 21.23
CA GLY A 19 5.96 13.42 22.49
C GLY A 19 4.79 14.41 22.38
N THR A 20 4.06 14.40 21.26
CA THR A 20 2.94 15.29 20.93
C THR A 20 1.57 14.63 21.07
N GLY A 21 1.47 13.37 21.53
CA GLY A 21 0.18 12.69 21.67
C GLY A 21 -0.50 12.39 20.31
N THR A 22 0.33 12.26 19.27
CA THR A 22 0.01 12.06 17.86
C THR A 22 -0.55 10.66 17.62
N ALA A 23 -1.48 10.52 16.67
CA ALA A 23 -2.02 9.21 16.29
C ALA A 23 -0.90 8.21 15.95
N ALA A 24 -1.07 6.97 16.38
CA ALA A 24 -0.26 5.83 15.98
C ALA A 24 -1.07 4.94 15.04
N ALA A 25 -0.41 4.18 14.16
CA ALA A 25 -1.08 3.13 13.41
C ALA A 25 -0.92 1.81 14.16
N LYS A 26 -1.95 0.97 14.17
CA LYS A 26 -1.93 -0.35 14.80
C LYS A 26 -2.35 -1.38 13.76
N PRO A 27 -1.53 -2.40 13.45
CA PRO A 27 -1.93 -3.47 12.56
C PRO A 27 -3.08 -4.28 13.18
N LEU A 28 -4.05 -4.64 12.35
CA LEU A 28 -5.16 -5.50 12.67
C LEU A 28 -5.00 -6.85 11.94
N GLY A 29 -4.96 -7.93 12.70
CA GLY A 29 -4.75 -9.27 12.15
C GLY A 29 -3.35 -9.48 11.58
N LYS A 30 -3.20 -10.49 10.73
CA LYS A 30 -1.95 -10.79 10.01
C LYS A 30 -2.00 -10.24 8.59
N ALA A 31 -0.84 -10.03 7.99
CA ALA A 31 -0.77 -9.75 6.57
C ALA A 31 -1.19 -11.01 5.77
N VAL A 32 -1.91 -10.83 4.67
CA VAL A 32 -2.45 -11.91 3.83
C VAL A 32 -1.91 -11.74 2.42
N LEU A 33 -1.36 -12.81 1.85
CA LEU A 33 -0.85 -12.86 0.49
C LEU A 33 -1.99 -12.81 -0.52
N GLU A 34 -1.89 -11.92 -1.50
CA GLU A 34 -2.67 -11.98 -2.74
C GLU A 34 -1.83 -12.68 -3.80
N GLU A 35 -2.25 -13.89 -4.18
CA GLU A 35 -1.45 -14.82 -5.00
C GLU A 35 -1.14 -14.27 -6.40
N THR A 36 -2.02 -13.46 -6.98
CA THR A 36 -1.86 -12.98 -8.37
C THR A 36 -0.72 -11.95 -8.48
N THR A 37 -0.58 -11.10 -7.47
CA THR A 37 0.41 -10.02 -7.42
C THR A 37 1.64 -10.40 -6.59
N GLY A 38 1.51 -11.38 -5.69
CA GLY A 38 2.53 -11.71 -4.70
C GLY A 38 2.64 -10.67 -3.57
N HIS A 39 1.72 -9.70 -3.51
CA HIS A 39 1.73 -8.65 -2.49
C HIS A 39 1.05 -9.16 -1.21
N HIS A 40 1.57 -8.73 -0.06
CA HIS A 40 0.88 -8.95 1.21
C HIS A 40 0.05 -7.72 1.57
N PHE A 41 -1.16 -7.93 2.07
CA PHE A 41 -2.05 -6.84 2.50
C PHE A 41 -2.39 -6.96 3.98
N GLN A 42 -2.57 -5.84 4.66
CA GLN A 42 -2.98 -5.81 6.05
C GLN A 42 -3.79 -4.55 6.35
N ILE A 43 -4.76 -4.65 7.27
CA ILE A 43 -5.54 -3.49 7.72
C ILE A 43 -4.85 -2.86 8.92
N PHE A 44 -4.81 -1.54 8.96
CA PHE A 44 -4.33 -0.77 10.09
C PHE A 44 -5.42 0.15 10.61
N GLU A 45 -5.39 0.41 11.91
CA GLU A 45 -6.26 1.34 12.60
C GLU A 45 -5.41 2.47 13.20
N PHE A 46 -5.86 3.71 13.07
CA PHE A 46 -5.34 4.79 13.87
C PHE A 46 -5.79 4.70 15.34
N VAL A 47 -4.83 4.80 16.24
CA VAL A 47 -5.03 4.86 17.69
C VAL A 47 -4.54 6.21 18.20
N GLY A 48 -5.33 6.89 19.03
CA GLY A 48 -4.99 8.20 19.57
C GLY A 48 -5.80 9.34 18.94
N ARG A 49 -5.36 10.58 19.18
CA ARG A 49 -6.10 11.77 18.77
C ARG A 49 -5.86 12.06 17.27
N PRO A 50 -6.86 12.59 16.55
CA PRO A 50 -6.70 13.08 15.18
C PRO A 50 -5.54 14.08 15.04
N PRO A 51 -5.03 14.32 13.82
CA PRO A 51 -5.65 13.99 12.53
C PRO A 51 -5.40 12.55 12.03
N HIS A 52 -6.45 11.87 11.54
CA HIS A 52 -6.35 10.61 10.78
C HIS A 52 -6.48 10.88 9.28
N THR A 53 -5.66 11.81 8.78
CA THR A 53 -5.66 12.20 7.36
C THR A 53 -4.89 11.20 6.51
N TRP A 54 -5.12 11.26 5.20
CA TRP A 54 -4.42 10.41 4.23
C TRP A 54 -2.90 10.61 4.26
N GLU A 55 -2.42 11.86 4.31
CA GLU A 55 -0.98 12.17 4.38
C GLU A 55 -0.35 11.61 5.66
N HIS A 56 -1.09 11.64 6.78
CA HIS A 56 -0.63 11.03 8.02
C HIS A 56 -0.62 9.50 7.91
N ALA A 57 -1.59 8.90 7.22
CA ALA A 57 -1.62 7.46 6.97
C ALA A 57 -0.41 7.01 6.15
N GLU A 58 -0.12 7.71 5.05
CA GLU A 58 1.05 7.46 4.20
C GLU A 58 2.36 7.52 5.00
N LEU A 59 2.55 8.57 5.82
CA LEU A 59 3.71 8.70 6.68
C LEU A 59 3.84 7.52 7.66
N MET A 60 2.75 7.14 8.32
CA MET A 60 2.77 6.11 9.35
C MET A 60 3.07 4.72 8.80
N VAL A 61 2.49 4.34 7.65
CA VAL A 61 2.64 2.98 7.10
C VAL A 61 4.05 2.72 6.58
N SER A 62 4.78 3.77 6.16
CA SER A 62 6.17 3.68 5.72
C SER A 62 7.13 3.16 6.80
N GLY A 63 6.77 3.30 8.08
CA GLY A 63 7.56 2.79 9.22
C GLY A 63 7.31 1.32 9.56
N TYR A 64 6.34 0.66 8.91
CA TYR A 64 6.00 -0.73 9.15
C TYR A 64 6.70 -1.65 8.15
N MET A 65 7.16 -2.79 8.65
CA MET A 65 7.84 -3.81 7.86
C MET A 65 7.09 -5.13 7.97
N HIS A 66 6.97 -5.83 6.85
CA HIS A 66 6.55 -7.23 6.79
C HIS A 66 7.64 -8.02 6.07
N GLU A 67 8.29 -8.95 6.76
CA GLU A 67 9.37 -9.78 6.17
C GLU A 67 10.50 -8.95 5.52
N GLY A 68 10.84 -7.81 6.11
CA GLY A 68 11.87 -6.89 5.59
C GLY A 68 11.40 -5.99 4.45
N VAL A 69 10.12 -6.04 4.09
CA VAL A 69 9.50 -5.19 3.07
C VAL A 69 8.76 -4.02 3.74
N PRO A 70 9.01 -2.76 3.37
CA PRO A 70 8.28 -1.61 3.90
C PRO A 70 6.83 -1.57 3.40
N GLY A 71 5.93 -1.12 4.27
CA GLY A 71 4.53 -0.92 3.96
C GLY A 71 4.29 0.38 3.21
N GLN A 72 3.28 0.39 2.34
CA GLN A 72 2.72 1.59 1.73
C GLN A 72 1.19 1.49 1.69
N LEU A 73 0.48 2.60 1.47
CA LEU A 73 -0.97 2.51 1.30
C LEU A 73 -1.30 1.69 0.05
N ALA A 74 -2.25 0.78 0.18
CA ALA A 74 -2.53 -0.25 -0.81
C ALA A 74 -2.95 0.32 -2.17
N LYS A 75 -2.39 -0.23 -3.24
CA LYS A 75 -2.87 -0.03 -4.61
C LYS A 75 -3.93 -1.07 -4.92
N ILE A 76 -4.91 -0.68 -5.72
CA ILE A 76 -6.04 -1.54 -6.08
C ILE A 76 -6.24 -1.48 -7.59
N PRO A 77 -5.27 -2.02 -8.36
CA PRO A 77 -5.20 -1.84 -9.80
C PRO A 77 -6.19 -2.72 -10.57
N THR A 78 -6.68 -3.80 -9.96
CA THR A 78 -7.51 -4.83 -10.61
C THR A 78 -8.75 -5.17 -9.79
N ALA A 79 -9.74 -5.77 -10.46
CA ALA A 79 -10.92 -6.31 -9.80
C ALA A 79 -10.55 -7.45 -8.84
N ASP A 80 -9.53 -8.25 -9.17
CA ASP A 80 -9.09 -9.37 -8.34
C ASP A 80 -8.56 -8.89 -6.99
N VAL A 81 -7.72 -7.84 -6.97
CA VAL A 81 -7.27 -7.22 -5.71
C VAL A 81 -8.45 -6.66 -4.93
N HIS A 82 -9.42 -6.03 -5.61
CA HIS A 82 -10.62 -5.52 -4.95
C HIS A 82 -11.43 -6.62 -4.26
N TYR A 83 -11.71 -7.73 -4.97
CA TYR A 83 -12.47 -8.85 -4.40
C TYR A 83 -11.67 -9.64 -3.37
N PHE A 84 -10.36 -9.78 -3.55
CA PHE A 84 -9.45 -10.32 -2.54
C PHE A 84 -9.57 -9.56 -1.23
N LEU A 85 -9.55 -8.22 -1.28
CA LEU A 85 -9.68 -7.39 -0.09
C LEU A 85 -11.04 -7.58 0.59
N LEU A 86 -12.14 -7.65 -0.18
CA LEU A 86 -13.47 -7.89 0.36
C LEU A 86 -13.63 -9.27 1.00
N GLY A 87 -13.03 -10.29 0.41
CA GLY A 87 -13.13 -11.68 0.88
C GLY A 87 -12.28 -11.96 2.13
N ASN A 88 -11.10 -11.33 2.24
CA ASN A 88 -10.15 -11.62 3.32
C ASN A 88 -10.21 -10.63 4.48
N PHE A 89 -10.75 -9.42 4.27
CA PHE A 89 -10.81 -8.39 5.29
C PHE A 89 -12.25 -7.88 5.47
N PRO A 90 -13.05 -8.48 6.38
CA PRO A 90 -14.44 -8.11 6.59
C PRO A 90 -14.66 -6.62 6.91
N LEU A 91 -13.67 -5.97 7.54
CA LEU A 91 -13.71 -4.54 7.81
C LEU A 91 -13.79 -3.70 6.54
N VAL A 92 -13.17 -4.13 5.44
CA VAL A 92 -13.21 -3.37 4.17
C VAL A 92 -14.66 -3.13 3.77
N GLY A 93 -15.56 -4.09 3.96
CA GLY A 93 -16.99 -3.96 3.62
C GLY A 93 -17.83 -3.08 4.56
N THR A 94 -17.29 -2.65 5.71
CA THR A 94 -18.10 -2.11 6.82
C THR A 94 -17.61 -0.78 7.38
N VAL A 95 -16.37 -0.39 7.10
CA VAL A 95 -15.82 0.89 7.54
C VAL A 95 -15.11 1.62 6.40
N ASN A 96 -15.03 2.94 6.53
CA ASN A 96 -14.26 3.76 5.60
C ASN A 96 -12.76 3.52 5.79
N MET A 97 -12.02 3.40 4.69
CA MET A 97 -10.57 3.14 4.75
C MET A 97 -9.77 3.98 3.75
N TRP A 98 -8.65 4.53 4.19
CA TRP A 98 -7.64 5.06 3.28
C TRP A 98 -6.99 3.93 2.47
N PHE A 99 -6.67 4.24 1.22
CA PHE A 99 -5.82 3.44 0.36
C PHE A 99 -4.99 4.37 -0.52
N GLY A 100 -4.06 3.82 -1.29
CA GLY A 100 -2.98 4.56 -1.91
C GLY A 100 -3.35 5.32 -3.18
N LEU A 101 -4.54 5.93 -3.27
CA LEU A 101 -4.97 6.70 -4.44
C LEU A 101 -5.22 8.16 -4.09
N THR A 102 -4.66 9.06 -4.90
CA THR A 102 -4.94 10.50 -4.81
C THR A 102 -5.30 11.07 -6.18
N ALA A 103 -6.02 12.19 -6.19
CA ALA A 103 -6.18 13.02 -7.37
C ALA A 103 -5.37 14.30 -7.24
N ILE A 104 -4.69 14.70 -8.31
CA ILE A 104 -3.84 15.89 -8.35
C ILE A 104 -4.45 16.91 -9.32
N CYS A 105 -4.62 18.14 -8.83
CA CYS A 105 -5.11 19.27 -9.61
C CYS A 105 -3.94 20.09 -10.15
N ARG A 106 -3.61 19.89 -11.43
CA ARG A 106 -2.68 20.71 -12.22
C ARG A 106 -3.46 21.23 -13.45
N ASP A 107 -3.11 20.77 -14.65
CA ASP A 107 -3.84 21.03 -15.91
C ASP A 107 -5.03 20.08 -16.08
N GLY A 108 -5.95 20.11 -15.12
CA GLY A 108 -7.10 19.21 -15.05
C GLY A 108 -7.06 18.31 -13.81
N THR A 109 -7.52 17.07 -13.97
CA THR A 109 -7.57 16.09 -12.87
C THR A 109 -6.81 14.85 -13.29
N ALA A 110 -5.63 14.65 -12.69
CA ALA A 110 -4.89 13.40 -12.78
C ALA A 110 -5.17 12.56 -11.53
N PHE A 111 -5.08 11.24 -11.66
CA PHE A 111 -5.20 10.31 -10.54
C PHE A 111 -3.94 9.46 -10.50
N GLU A 112 -3.33 9.34 -9.34
CA GLU A 112 -2.04 8.68 -9.15
C GLU A 112 -2.07 7.80 -7.90
N TRP A 113 -1.47 6.64 -8.03
CA TRP A 113 -1.18 5.76 -6.91
C TRP A 113 -0.03 6.34 -6.07
N VAL A 114 0.17 5.85 -4.84
CA VAL A 114 1.24 6.30 -3.93
C VAL A 114 2.65 6.16 -4.50
N ASP A 115 2.86 5.25 -5.44
CA ASP A 115 4.15 5.08 -6.13
C ASP A 115 4.31 6.02 -7.34
N GLY A 116 3.36 6.92 -7.58
CA GLY A 116 3.32 7.83 -8.71
C GLY A 116 2.78 7.21 -10.00
N THR A 117 2.41 5.92 -10.02
CA THR A 117 1.82 5.29 -11.20
C THR A 117 0.46 5.93 -11.49
N ALA A 118 0.27 6.39 -12.73
CA ALA A 118 -0.99 6.99 -13.13
C ALA A 118 -2.13 5.95 -13.15
N LEU A 119 -3.27 6.31 -12.58
CA LEU A 119 -4.44 5.44 -12.49
C LEU A 119 -4.89 4.97 -13.89
N VAL A 120 -4.77 5.81 -14.93
CA VAL A 120 -5.12 5.48 -16.33
C VAL A 120 -4.42 4.24 -16.88
N ALA A 121 -3.27 3.85 -16.31
CA ALA A 121 -2.56 2.62 -16.67
C ALA A 121 -3.27 1.34 -16.20
N THR A 122 -4.29 1.46 -15.35
CA THR A 122 -5.07 0.34 -14.82
C THR A 122 -6.51 0.44 -15.32
N PRO A 123 -7.22 -0.64 -15.66
CA PRO A 123 -8.60 -0.54 -16.18
C PRO A 123 -9.66 -0.49 -15.07
N PHE A 124 -9.38 -1.04 -13.89
CA PHE A 124 -10.37 -1.22 -12.83
C PHE A 124 -10.67 0.08 -12.07
N ARG A 125 -11.96 0.37 -11.86
CA ARG A 125 -12.44 1.54 -11.10
C ARG A 125 -13.67 1.17 -10.30
N ALA A 126 -13.69 1.54 -9.02
CA ALA A 126 -14.85 1.31 -8.15
C ALA A 126 -15.50 2.63 -7.67
N TRP A 127 -15.45 3.72 -8.45
CA TRP A 127 -16.00 5.01 -8.03
C TRP A 127 -17.47 4.96 -7.60
N SER A 128 -17.80 5.74 -6.57
CA SER A 128 -19.17 6.07 -6.25
C SER A 128 -19.74 7.07 -7.26
N ASP A 129 -21.07 7.12 -7.33
CA ASP A 129 -21.76 7.97 -8.28
C ASP A 129 -21.38 9.44 -8.10
N GLY A 130 -20.80 10.01 -9.15
CA GLY A 130 -20.39 11.40 -9.19
C GLY A 130 -19.12 11.75 -8.40
N ALA A 131 -18.43 10.79 -7.75
CA ALA A 131 -17.18 11.07 -7.03
C ALA A 131 -16.13 11.75 -7.93
N GLN A 132 -15.85 11.18 -9.10
CA GLN A 132 -14.90 11.78 -10.06
C GLN A 132 -15.34 13.20 -10.47
N ARG A 133 -16.64 13.41 -10.71
CA ARG A 133 -17.17 14.73 -11.07
C ARG A 133 -17.00 15.74 -9.94
N LYS A 134 -17.15 15.33 -8.67
CA LYS A 134 -16.87 16.19 -7.50
C LYS A 134 -15.40 16.59 -7.48
N ILE A 135 -14.47 15.65 -7.69
CA ILE A 135 -13.03 15.92 -7.75
C ILE A 135 -12.72 16.90 -8.88
N SER A 136 -13.20 16.63 -10.10
CA SER A 136 -12.95 17.51 -11.24
C SER A 136 -13.50 18.92 -11.07
N ARG A 137 -14.66 19.07 -10.42
CA ARG A 137 -15.16 20.40 -10.04
C ARG A 137 -14.28 21.06 -8.99
N GLY A 138 -13.83 20.30 -7.99
CA GLY A 138 -12.90 20.76 -6.96
C GLY A 138 -11.56 21.23 -7.53
N CYS A 139 -11.00 20.51 -8.50
CA CYS A 139 -9.79 20.93 -9.21
C CYS A 139 -10.01 22.21 -10.03
N ARG A 140 -11.09 22.29 -10.81
CA ARG A 140 -11.40 23.49 -11.61
C ARG A 140 -11.60 24.74 -10.76
N ALA A 141 -12.26 24.60 -9.61
CA ALA A 141 -12.47 25.71 -8.68
C ALA A 141 -11.18 26.21 -8.01
N GLY A 142 -10.10 25.42 -8.03
CA GLY A 142 -8.82 25.75 -7.38
C GLY A 142 -7.61 25.46 -8.26
N ALA A 143 -7.72 25.69 -9.57
CA ALA A 143 -6.78 25.23 -10.60
C ALA A 143 -5.31 25.65 -10.39
N SER A 144 -5.04 26.64 -9.55
CA SER A 144 -3.68 27.14 -9.24
C SER A 144 -3.01 26.51 -8.02
N SER A 145 -3.65 25.57 -7.31
CA SER A 145 -3.25 25.20 -5.94
C SER A 145 -2.47 23.89 -5.76
N PHE A 146 -2.06 23.19 -6.83
CA PHE A 146 -1.44 21.83 -6.74
C PHE A 146 -2.20 20.89 -5.78
N LYS A 147 -3.51 21.10 -5.66
CA LYS A 147 -4.30 20.51 -4.59
C LYS A 147 -4.42 19.02 -4.80
N ARG A 148 -4.18 18.27 -3.72
CA ARG A 148 -4.42 16.83 -3.67
C ARG A 148 -5.78 16.53 -3.04
N PHE A 149 -6.51 15.62 -3.67
CA PHE A 149 -7.74 15.05 -3.14
C PHE A 149 -7.49 13.57 -2.85
N PRO A 150 -7.35 13.17 -1.59
CA PRO A 150 -7.19 11.76 -1.27
C PRO A 150 -8.48 10.99 -1.57
N VAL A 151 -8.34 9.70 -1.82
CA VAL A 151 -9.44 8.79 -2.12
C VAL A 151 -9.51 7.74 -1.02
N TYR A 152 -10.72 7.41 -0.60
CA TYR A 152 -10.96 6.37 0.41
C TYR A 152 -12.03 5.41 -0.07
N TYR A 153 -12.00 4.20 0.48
CA TYR A 153 -13.10 3.27 0.40
C TYR A 153 -14.24 3.76 1.25
N ASN A 154 -15.39 4.01 0.64
CA ASN A 154 -16.64 4.32 1.32
C ASN A 154 -17.44 3.03 1.50
N SER A 155 -17.69 2.66 2.76
CA SER A 155 -18.58 1.56 3.13
C SER A 155 -20.03 2.04 3.14
N SER A 156 -20.65 2.05 1.96
CA SER A 156 -22.05 2.45 1.79
C SER A 156 -22.98 1.23 1.70
N LYS A 157 -24.28 1.45 1.88
CA LYS A 157 -25.31 0.40 1.69
C LYS A 157 -25.34 -0.20 0.27
N PHE A 158 -24.73 0.46 -0.71
CA PHE A 158 -24.69 0.02 -2.11
C PHE A 158 -23.36 -0.65 -2.49
N GLY A 159 -22.67 -1.19 -1.48
CA GLY A 159 -21.36 -1.82 -1.62
C GLY A 159 -20.20 -0.83 -1.49
N MET A 160 -19.01 -1.38 -1.68
CA MET A 160 -17.75 -0.67 -1.51
C MET A 160 -17.41 0.15 -2.74
N ARG A 161 -17.30 1.47 -2.54
CA ARG A 161 -17.02 2.40 -3.63
C ARG A 161 -15.90 3.37 -3.26
N TRP A 162 -15.17 3.86 -4.25
CA TRP A 162 -14.16 4.90 -4.08
C TRP A 162 -14.83 6.27 -4.02
N GLU A 163 -14.57 7.02 -2.96
CA GLU A 163 -15.08 8.38 -2.77
C GLU A 163 -13.90 9.35 -2.59
N ALA A 164 -14.10 10.57 -3.06
CA ALA A 164 -13.16 11.66 -2.83
C ALA A 164 -13.28 12.17 -1.39
N ALA A 165 -12.14 12.42 -0.78
CA ALA A 165 -12.04 13.15 0.47
C ALA A 165 -11.44 14.54 0.24
N ASN A 166 -11.65 15.43 1.21
CA ASN A 166 -10.86 16.63 1.36
C ASN A 166 -9.67 16.36 2.29
N ALA A 167 -8.69 17.28 2.32
CA ALA A 167 -7.48 17.11 3.14
C ALA A 167 -7.73 16.99 4.66
N ARG A 168 -8.92 17.37 5.16
CA ARG A 168 -9.30 17.29 6.58
C ARG A 168 -10.22 16.11 6.89
N THR A 169 -10.51 15.26 5.91
CA THR A 169 -11.35 14.08 6.14
C THR A 169 -10.62 13.17 7.12
N ASP A 170 -11.33 12.70 8.13
CA ASP A 170 -10.82 11.85 9.19
C ASP A 170 -11.28 10.43 8.90
N VAL A 171 -10.35 9.54 8.53
CA VAL A 171 -10.65 8.12 8.27
C VAL A 171 -9.72 7.28 9.12
N ARG A 172 -10.32 6.54 10.05
CA ARG A 172 -9.61 5.83 11.12
C ARG A 172 -8.87 4.58 10.64
N TYR A 173 -9.23 4.03 9.49
CA TYR A 173 -8.66 2.78 9.00
C TYR A 173 -7.90 3.02 7.70
N MET A 174 -6.92 2.17 7.43
CA MET A 174 -6.15 2.20 6.19
C MET A 174 -5.79 0.79 5.76
N ILE A 175 -5.71 0.59 4.45
CA ILE A 175 -5.25 -0.66 3.84
C ILE A 175 -3.78 -0.47 3.47
N VAL A 176 -2.93 -1.37 3.93
CA VAL A 176 -1.49 -1.36 3.68
C VAL A 176 -1.15 -2.53 2.78
N GLU A 177 -0.28 -2.30 1.80
CA GLU A 177 0.36 -3.33 1.00
C GLU A 177 1.87 -3.38 1.28
N PHE A 178 2.43 -4.57 1.21
CA PHE A 178 3.86 -4.85 1.27
C PHE A 178 4.26 -5.49 -0.06
N VAL A 179 4.99 -4.73 -0.88
CA VAL A 179 5.36 -5.14 -2.24
C VAL A 179 6.66 -5.95 -2.18
N PRO A 180 6.67 -7.23 -2.56
CA PRO A 180 7.87 -8.05 -2.47
C PRO A 180 9.01 -7.39 -3.24
N LEU A 181 10.20 -7.39 -2.63
CA LEU A 181 11.41 -7.01 -3.35
C LEU A 181 11.56 -7.96 -4.53
N LYS A 182 11.73 -7.41 -5.74
CA LYS A 182 12.12 -8.23 -6.89
C LYS A 182 13.40 -8.95 -6.47
N LYS A 183 13.35 -10.28 -6.34
CA LYS A 183 14.56 -11.08 -6.24
C LYS A 183 15.31 -10.83 -7.54
N GLU A 184 16.27 -9.91 -7.51
CA GLU A 184 17.22 -9.76 -8.59
C GLU A 184 17.80 -11.16 -8.88
N GLU A 185 17.96 -11.48 -10.16
CA GLU A 185 18.43 -12.75 -10.72
C GLU A 185 19.90 -13.06 -10.34
N ASN A 186 20.30 -12.84 -9.10
CA ASN A 186 21.63 -13.12 -8.55
C ASN A 186 21.94 -14.65 -8.47
N GLU A 187 20.96 -15.50 -8.80
CA GLU A 187 21.18 -16.94 -9.04
C GLU A 187 21.61 -17.29 -10.47
N ALA A 188 21.48 -16.37 -11.44
CA ALA A 188 21.98 -16.57 -12.80
C ALA A 188 23.47 -16.20 -12.91
N GLU A 189 23.92 -15.16 -12.20
CA GLU A 189 25.32 -14.71 -12.27
C GLU A 189 26.26 -15.59 -11.41
N SER A 190 25.79 -16.13 -10.29
CA SER A 190 26.57 -17.09 -9.47
C SER A 190 26.76 -18.46 -10.13
N LYS A 191 25.93 -18.83 -11.12
CA LYS A 191 26.13 -20.07 -11.93
C LYS A 191 26.97 -19.83 -13.19
N ALA A 192 27.13 -18.59 -13.64
CA ALA A 192 27.99 -18.26 -14.76
C ALA A 192 29.48 -18.21 -14.34
N VAL A 193 29.79 -17.68 -13.15
CA VAL A 193 31.17 -17.54 -12.68
C VAL A 193 31.85 -18.89 -12.36
N VAL A 194 31.11 -19.94 -12.04
CA VAL A 194 31.70 -21.27 -11.73
C VAL A 194 32.06 -22.06 -12.99
N LYS A 195 31.58 -21.68 -14.19
CA LYS A 195 31.84 -22.43 -15.42
C LYS A 195 33.14 -22.08 -16.15
N ASP A 196 33.77 -20.96 -15.80
CA ASP A 196 34.99 -20.50 -16.50
C ASP A 196 36.30 -20.99 -15.86
N ASP A 197 36.27 -21.53 -14.64
CA ASP A 197 37.47 -22.00 -13.94
C ASP A 197 37.87 -23.45 -14.27
N GLU A 198 37.04 -24.22 -14.99
CA GLU A 198 37.33 -25.62 -15.31
C GLU A 198 37.97 -25.84 -16.70
N ALA A 199 38.12 -24.78 -17.52
CA ALA A 199 38.68 -24.88 -18.87
C ALA A 199 40.21 -24.65 -18.97
N SER A 200 40.90 -24.33 -17.87
CA SER A 200 42.33 -23.94 -17.91
C SER A 200 43.31 -24.98 -17.32
N LYS A 201 42.95 -26.27 -17.29
CA LYS A 201 43.87 -27.36 -16.89
C LYS A 201 43.89 -28.50 -17.89
N SER A 202 44.33 -28.23 -19.12
CA SER A 202 44.67 -29.29 -20.09
C SER A 202 45.57 -28.72 -21.19
N GLY A 203 46.88 -28.74 -20.98
CA GLY A 203 47.82 -28.30 -22.03
C GLY A 203 49.28 -28.26 -21.61
N THR A 204 49.86 -29.40 -21.22
CA THR A 204 51.32 -29.58 -21.30
C THR A 204 51.63 -31.06 -21.55
N GLN A 205 51.94 -31.36 -22.81
CA GLN A 205 52.73 -32.52 -23.23
C GLN A 205 53.80 -32.01 -24.20
#